data_AF-A0A6J3KL10-F1
#
_entry.id   AF-A0A6J3KL10-F1
#
_cell.length_a   1.000
_cell.length_b   1.000
_cell.length_c   1.000
_cell.angle_alpha   90.00
_cell.angle_beta   90.00
_cell.angle_gamma   90.00
#
_symmetry.space_group_name_H-M   'P 1'
#
loop_
_entity.id
_entity.type
_entity.pdbx_description
1 polymer ?
#
loop_
_entity_poly.entity_id
_entity_poly.type
_entity_poly.pdbx_seq_one_letter_code
_entity_poly.pdbx_strand_id
1 'polypeptide(L)'
;MDASIIRNMKDFHSLFNQISETCFKTCMSTFMSRDISTEEIQCIENCSGKHIHANHKVMQIFMEVQSAITRKNMEEFEKTQAALDAARKEQNSESNE
;
A
#
# COMPACT_ATOMS: atom_id res chain seq x y z
N MET A 1 -5.78 -19.74 -16.06
CA MET A 1 -6.43 -18.95 -15.00
C MET A 1 -6.24 -17.48 -15.34
N ASP A 2 -7.25 -16.65 -15.14
CA ASP A 2 -7.19 -15.21 -15.44
C ASP A 2 -6.15 -14.51 -14.55
N ALA A 3 -5.27 -13.70 -15.15
CA ALA A 3 -4.21 -12.98 -14.45
C ALA A 3 -4.76 -11.99 -13.41
N SER A 4 -5.95 -11.44 -13.62
CA SER A 4 -6.63 -10.55 -12.67
C SER A 4 -6.99 -11.28 -11.37
N ILE A 5 -7.53 -12.49 -11.49
CA ILE A 5 -7.92 -13.31 -10.32
C ILE A 5 -6.70 -13.68 -9.50
N ILE A 6 -5.59 -14.07 -10.15
CA ILE A 6 -4.34 -14.42 -9.46
C ILE A 6 -3.79 -13.22 -8.68
N ARG A 7 -3.86 -12.02 -9.26
CA ARG A 7 -3.45 -10.79 -8.58
C ARG A 7 -4.32 -10.50 -7.36
N ASN A 8 -5.64 -10.53 -7.50
CA ASN A 8 -6.56 -10.29 -6.38
C ASN A 8 -6.35 -11.28 -5.23
N MET A 9 -6.11 -12.55 -5.56
CA MET A 9 -5.81 -13.59 -4.56
C MET A 9 -4.50 -13.31 -3.83
N LYS A 10 -3.46 -12.89 -4.55
CA LYS A 10 -2.17 -12.51 -3.95
C LYS A 10 -2.34 -11.32 -3.01
N ASP A 11 -3.10 -10.31 -3.42
CA ASP A 11 -3.35 -9.11 -2.63
C ASP A 11 -4.13 -9.45 -1.36
N PHE A 12 -5.15 -10.32 -1.46
CA PHE A 12 -5.89 -10.83 -0.31
C PHE A 12 -5.00 -11.61 0.67
N HIS A 13 -4.15 -12.51 0.16
CA HIS A 13 -3.22 -13.26 1.01
C HIS A 13 -2.20 -12.36 1.71
N SER A 14 -1.70 -11.34 1.00
CA SER A 14 -0.78 -10.36 1.59
C SER A 14 -1.45 -9.61 2.74
N LEU A 15 -2.69 -9.15 2.54
CA LEU A 15 -3.46 -8.46 3.58
C LEU A 15 -3.74 -9.37 4.78
N PHE A 16 -4.15 -10.63 4.53
CA PHE A 16 -4.39 -11.60 5.59
C PHE A 16 -3.15 -11.84 6.45
N ASN A 17 -1.97 -12.01 5.82
CA ASN A 17 -0.72 -12.21 6.53
C ASN A 17 -0.36 -10.99 7.38
N GLN A 18 -0.52 -9.78 6.82
CA GLN A 18 -0.26 -8.54 7.53
C GLN A 18 -1.19 -8.35 8.74
N ILE A 19 -2.49 -8.63 8.60
CA ILE A 19 -3.46 -8.57 9.69
C ILE A 19 -3.07 -9.56 10.78
N SER A 20 -2.77 -10.81 10.38
CA SER A 20 -2.42 -11.88 11.31
C SER A 20 -1.18 -11.53 12.13
N GLU A 21 -0.12 -11.05 11.48
CA GLU A 21 1.12 -10.64 12.16
C GLU A 21 0.88 -9.45 13.10
N THR A 22 0.15 -8.43 12.63
CA THR A 22 -0.10 -7.20 13.40
C THR A 22 -0.93 -7.51 14.65
N CYS A 23 -2.02 -8.27 14.50
CA CYS A 23 -2.88 -8.62 15.63
C CYS A 23 -2.19 -9.57 16.59
N PHE A 24 -1.36 -10.51 16.11
CA PHE A 24 -0.55 -11.34 16.99
C PHE A 24 0.39 -10.50 17.86
N LYS A 25 1.18 -9.60 17.25
CA LYS A 25 2.12 -8.72 17.98
C LYS A 25 1.44 -7.75 18.95
N THR A 26 0.20 -7.36 18.67
CA THR A 26 -0.53 -6.38 19.49
C THR A 26 -1.29 -7.05 20.63
N CYS A 27 -1.89 -8.22 20.38
CA CYS A 27 -2.83 -8.84 21.32
C CYS A 27 -2.21 -9.97 22.13
N MET A 28 -1.27 -10.75 21.59
CA MET A 28 -0.63 -11.83 22.35
C MET A 28 0.37 -11.22 23.32
N SER A 29 0.04 -11.27 24.61
CA SER A 29 0.84 -10.62 25.66
C SER A 29 1.43 -11.63 26.64
N THR A 30 0.77 -12.77 26.82
CA THR A 30 1.21 -13.81 27.76
C THR A 30 1.47 -15.12 27.03
N PHE A 31 2.57 -15.79 27.39
CA PHE A 31 2.94 -17.10 26.86
C PHE A 31 2.93 -18.16 27.96
N MET A 32 2.04 -17.99 28.96
CA MET A 32 1.98 -18.82 30.15
C MET A 32 1.18 -20.12 29.90
N SER A 33 0.25 -20.11 28.96
CA SER A 33 -0.55 -21.27 28.53
C SER A 33 -0.46 -21.45 27.02
N ARG A 34 -0.75 -22.67 26.57
CA ARG A 34 -0.94 -22.96 25.14
C ARG A 34 -2.27 -22.41 24.62
N ASP A 35 -3.27 -22.32 25.49
CA ASP A 35 -4.59 -21.81 25.16
C ASP A 35 -4.60 -20.28 25.20
N ILE A 36 -5.38 -19.69 24.29
CA ILE A 36 -5.57 -18.24 24.17
C ILE A 36 -6.57 -17.79 25.24
N SER A 37 -6.23 -16.74 25.98
CA SER A 37 -7.12 -16.18 27.00
C SER A 37 -8.34 -15.47 26.38
N THR A 38 -9.42 -15.31 27.14
CA THR A 38 -10.63 -14.62 26.65
C THR A 38 -10.36 -13.16 26.30
N GLU A 39 -9.46 -12.49 27.02
CA GLU A 39 -9.04 -11.11 26.73
C GLU A 39 -8.29 -11.00 25.41
N GLU A 40 -7.41 -11.96 25.14
CA GLU A 40 -6.66 -12.05 23.89
C GLU A 40 -7.57 -12.34 22.69
N ILE A 41 -8.56 -13.22 22.85
CA ILE A 41 -9.59 -13.48 21.82
C ILE A 41 -10.35 -12.19 21.49
N GLN A 42 -10.84 -11.49 22.51
CA GLN A 42 -11.58 -10.24 22.32
C GLN A 42 -10.70 -9.16 21.67
N CYS A 43 -9.41 -9.11 21.98
CA CYS A 43 -8.45 -8.21 21.34
C CYS A 43 -8.27 -8.54 19.86
N ILE A 44 -8.09 -9.82 19.49
CA ILE A 44 -7.92 -10.24 18.09
C ILE A 44 -9.16 -9.88 17.25
N GLU A 45 -10.36 -10.12 17.76
CA GLU A 45 -11.62 -9.76 17.08
C GLU A 45 -11.70 -8.25 16.83
N ASN A 46 -11.39 -7.44 17.84
CA ASN A 46 -11.37 -5.99 17.71
C ASN A 46 -10.27 -5.50 16.76
N CYS A 47 -9.09 -6.10 16.82
CA CYS A 47 -7.94 -5.75 15.98
C CYS A 47 -8.26 -6.03 14.50
N SER A 48 -8.72 -7.23 14.19
CA SER A 48 -9.06 -7.64 12.82
C SER A 48 -10.21 -6.80 12.26
N GLY A 49 -11.27 -6.57 13.05
CA GLY A 49 -12.39 -5.70 12.66
C GLY A 49 -11.96 -4.26 12.36
N LYS A 50 -11.11 -3.67 13.21
CA LYS A 50 -10.53 -2.34 12.98
C LYS A 50 -9.67 -2.31 11.72
N HIS A 51 -8.86 -3.33 11.48
CA HIS A 51 -7.98 -3.39 10.32
C HIS A 51 -8.77 -3.47 9.00
N ILE A 52 -9.82 -4.28 8.96
CA ILE A 52 -10.72 -4.39 7.80
C ILE A 52 -11.42 -3.05 7.55
N HIS A 53 -11.97 -2.42 8.60
CA HIS A 53 -12.65 -1.14 8.46
C HIS A 53 -11.69 -0.02 8.00
N ALA A 54 -10.48 0.01 8.56
CA ALA A 54 -9.43 0.94 8.14
C ALA A 54 -9.05 0.72 6.68
N ASN A 55 -8.85 -0.53 6.25
CA ASN A 55 -8.53 -0.85 4.86
C ASN A 55 -9.63 -0.37 3.89
N HIS A 56 -10.90 -0.61 4.22
CA HIS A 56 -12.02 -0.08 3.43
C HIS A 56 -12.05 1.45 3.40
N LYS A 57 -11.82 2.11 4.54
CA LYS A 57 -11.82 3.58 4.61
C LYS A 57 -10.67 4.19 3.80
N VAL A 58 -9.48 3.59 3.87
CA VAL A 58 -8.32 4.00 3.05
C VAL A 58 -8.64 3.83 1.58
N MET A 59 -9.26 2.72 1.16
CA MET A 59 -9.66 2.51 -0.22
C MET A 59 -10.67 3.57 -0.71
N GLN A 60 -11.66 3.93 0.12
CA GLN A 60 -12.60 5.01 -0.19
C GLN A 60 -11.89 6.35 -0.44
N ILE A 61 -11.03 6.76 0.51
CA ILE A 61 -10.28 8.01 0.40
C ILE A 61 -9.36 7.96 -0.82
N PHE A 62 -8.68 6.85 -1.05
CA PHE A 62 -7.81 6.65 -2.20
C PHE A 62 -8.57 6.89 -3.49
N MET A 63 -9.76 6.30 -3.67
CA MET A 63 -10.59 6.54 -4.85
C MET A 63 -10.96 8.01 -5.05
N GLU A 64 -11.20 8.77 -3.97
CA GLU A 64 -11.51 10.19 -4.03
C GLU A 64 -10.30 11.02 -4.48
N VAL A 65 -9.10 10.73 -3.96
CA VAL A 65 -7.90 11.55 -4.20
C VAL A 65 -7.06 11.10 -5.40
N GLN A 66 -7.23 9.86 -5.87
CA GLN A 66 -6.37 9.26 -6.89
C GLN A 66 -6.34 10.08 -8.19
N SER A 67 -7.48 10.60 -8.64
CA SER A 67 -7.55 11.40 -9.88
C SER A 67 -6.73 12.69 -9.80
N ALA A 68 -6.77 13.38 -8.66
CA ALA A 68 -6.02 14.59 -8.42
C ALA A 68 -4.51 14.31 -8.32
N ILE A 69 -4.14 13.21 -7.66
CA ILE A 69 -2.75 12.77 -7.55
C ILE A 69 -2.19 12.39 -8.92
N THR A 70 -2.91 11.56 -9.70
CA THR A 70 -2.48 11.15 -11.04
C THR A 70 -2.27 12.34 -11.97
N ARG A 71 -3.15 13.35 -11.92
CA ARG A 71 -2.96 14.58 -12.71
C ARG A 71 -1.68 15.32 -12.32
N LYS A 72 -1.45 15.53 -11.02
CA LYS A 72 -0.22 16.18 -10.53
C LYS A 72 1.04 15.42 -10.95
N ASN A 73 1.03 14.10 -10.81
CA ASN A 73 2.16 13.26 -11.19
C ASN A 73 2.45 13.33 -12.70
N MET A 74 1.42 13.47 -13.54
CA MET A 74 1.58 13.63 -14.99
C MET A 74 2.22 14.98 -15.35
N GLU A 75 1.75 16.07 -14.73
CA GLU A 75 2.33 17.42 -14.93
C GLU A 75 3.80 17.49 -14.48
N GLU A 76 4.15 16.84 -13.37
CA GLU A 76 5.54 16.75 -12.89
C GLU A 76 6.42 15.91 -13.82
N PHE A 77 5.87 14.81 -14.35
CA PHE A 77 6.57 13.98 -15.32
C PHE A 77 6.86 14.74 -16.62
N GLU A 78 5.89 15.49 -17.14
CA GLU A 78 6.06 16.33 -18.34
C GLU A 78 7.15 17.40 -18.16
N LYS A 79 7.16 18.09 -17.01
CA LYS A 79 8.20 19.08 -16.69
C LYS A 79 9.58 18.45 -16.59
N THR A 80 9.68 17.30 -15.93
CA THR A 80 10.94 16.57 -15.80
C THR A 80 11.45 16.11 -17.16
N GLN A 81 10.55 15.60 -18.01
CA GLN A 81 10.89 15.16 -19.36
C GLN A 81 11.36 16.33 -20.24
N ALA A 82 10.67 17.47 -20.20
CA ALA A 82 11.07 18.66 -20.93
C ALA A 82 12.44 19.20 -20.48
N ALA A 83 12.74 19.17 -19.17
CA ALA A 83 14.04 19.56 -18.64
C ALA A 83 15.17 18.61 -19.09
N LEU A 84 14.92 17.31 -19.11
CA LEU A 84 15.88 16.31 -19.61
C LEU A 84 16.15 16.48 -21.11
N ASP A 85 15.10 16.74 -21.91
CA ASP A 85 15.24 16.96 -23.34
C ASP A 85 15.96 18.28 -23.67
N ALA A 86 15.79 19.31 -22.85
CA ALA A 86 16.54 20.57 -22.95
C ALA A 86 18.03 20.36 -22.62
N ALA A 87 18.34 19.72 -21.49
CA ALA A 87 19.72 19.41 -21.10
C ALA A 87 20.43 18.51 -22.12
N ARG A 88 19.71 17.55 -22.73
CA ARG A 88 20.25 16.70 -23.79
C ARG A 88 20.55 17.46 -25.08
N LYS A 89 19.77 18.49 -25.41
CA LYS A 89 20.06 19.37 -26.57
C LYS A 89 21.30 20.23 -26.32
N GLU A 90 21.47 20.74 -25.09
CA GLU A 90 22.64 21.53 -24.69
C GLU A 90 23.94 20.70 -24.75
N GLN A 91 23.93 19.45 -24.27
CA GLN A 91 25.08 18.54 -24.38
C GLN A 91 25.43 18.16 -25.83
N ASN A 92 24.43 18.03 -26.71
CA ASN A 92 24.67 17.74 -28.12
C ASN A 92 25.22 18.95 -28.88
N SER A 93 24.95 20.18 -28.44
CA SER A 93 25.59 21.38 -29.00
C SER A 93 27.03 21.56 -28.54
N GLU A 94 27.37 21.19 -27.29
CA GLU A 94 28.75 21.25 -26.77
C GLU A 94 29.67 20.14 -27.32
N SER A 95 29.12 19.04 -27.85
CA SER A 95 29.91 17.96 -28.47
C SER A 95 30.19 18.17 -29.97
N ASN A 96 29.58 19.18 -30.60
CA ASN A 96 29.70 19.49 -32.02
C ASN A 96 30.56 20.74 -32.31
N GLU A 97 31.26 21.26 -31.30
CA GLU A 97 32.32 22.27 -31.40
C GLU A 97 33.64 21.68 -30.89
#